data_AF-A0AB35XVV7-F1
#
_entry.id   AF-A0AB35XVV7-F1
#
_cell.length_a   1.000
_cell.length_b   1.000
_cell.length_c   1.000
_cell.angle_alpha   90.00
_cell.angle_beta   90.00
_cell.angle_gamma   90.00
#
_symmetry.space_group_name_H-M   'P 1'
#
loop_
_entity.id
_entity.type
_entity.pdbx_description
1 polymer ?
#
loop_
_entity_poly.entity_id
_entity_poly.type
_entity_poly.pdbx_seq_one_letter_code
_entity_poly.pdbx_strand_id
1 'polypeptide(L)'
;MEASKVYYTDFRCPVGTSLLDKLRRVCIAAGIKDIDMDGKFVAIKMHFGELGNLAFLRPNYAKVVADLCKEQGGLPFLTDCNTLYPGSRKNALEHLTCAQLNGFWPMTTGCQVIIADGLRGTDEAEVPVPNGEYCKTAKIGRAIMDADIFISLTHFKGHESTGFGGTLKNIGMGCGSRAGKMIQHAAGHPEVQQSLCRGCHRCAKECGSDAITYDANNKAVIDQTKCKGCGRCIGACNFDAIYSQCDSANEMLDRKMAEYAAAVCAGRPCFHVSLVQDISPNCDCHCENDAPILPDIGIFASFDPVALDQACADACLNAQPLPNSQLGQNLAKPGWNCHHDNFKDSNPNIEWKATLDQAEKIGMGTRQYVLKKV
;
A
#
# COMPACT_ATOMS: atom_id res chain seq x y z
N MET A 1 9.73 -23.78 4.91
CA MET A 1 8.90 -23.32 6.04
C MET A 1 7.64 -24.16 6.07
N GLU A 2 7.03 -24.41 7.24
CA GLU A 2 5.69 -25.03 7.28
C GLU A 2 4.66 -24.08 6.66
N ALA A 3 3.57 -24.64 6.12
CA ALA A 3 2.51 -23.85 5.51
C ALA A 3 1.76 -22.98 6.56
N SER A 4 1.57 -21.71 6.25
CA SER A 4 0.89 -20.74 7.12
C SER A 4 -0.64 -20.90 7.08
N LYS A 5 -1.32 -20.59 8.19
CA LYS A 5 -2.79 -20.62 8.23
C LYS A 5 -3.34 -19.31 7.67
N VAL A 6 -4.24 -19.39 6.71
CA VAL A 6 -5.00 -18.24 6.20
C VAL A 6 -6.48 -18.49 6.46
N TYR A 7 -7.12 -17.59 7.17
CA TYR A 7 -8.53 -17.68 7.52
C TYR A 7 -9.36 -16.93 6.50
N TYR A 8 -10.50 -17.49 6.13
CA TYR A 8 -11.31 -16.97 5.03
C TYR A 8 -12.81 -17.07 5.30
N THR A 9 -13.56 -16.07 4.87
CA THR A 9 -15.02 -16.16 4.75
C THR A 9 -15.50 -15.42 3.51
N ASP A 10 -16.49 -15.98 2.80
CA ASP A 10 -17.07 -15.38 1.59
C ASP A 10 -17.92 -14.13 1.91
N PHE A 11 -18.46 -13.43 0.92
CA PHE A 11 -19.36 -12.28 1.16
C PHE A 11 -20.86 -12.67 1.30
N ARG A 12 -21.21 -13.96 1.27
CA ARG A 12 -22.62 -14.36 1.42
C ARG A 12 -23.03 -14.32 2.88
N CYS A 13 -24.13 -13.62 3.16
CA CYS A 13 -24.68 -13.51 4.51
C CYS A 13 -26.07 -14.15 4.62
N PRO A 14 -26.32 -15.02 5.61
CA PRO A 14 -27.69 -15.33 6.01
C PRO A 14 -28.37 -14.10 6.63
N VAL A 15 -29.70 -14.06 6.61
CA VAL A 15 -30.48 -13.00 7.25
C VAL A 15 -30.09 -12.88 8.72
N GLY A 16 -29.80 -11.65 9.17
CA GLY A 16 -29.37 -11.37 10.55
C GLY A 16 -27.86 -11.45 10.80
N THR A 17 -27.03 -11.76 9.79
CA THR A 17 -25.57 -11.62 9.85
C THR A 17 -25.10 -10.56 8.86
N SER A 18 -24.27 -9.61 9.30
CA SER A 18 -23.68 -8.59 8.44
C SER A 18 -22.27 -8.96 7.99
N LEU A 19 -21.76 -8.28 6.97
CA LEU A 19 -20.35 -8.40 6.57
C LEU A 19 -19.39 -7.95 7.69
N LEU A 20 -19.83 -7.03 8.55
CA LEU A 20 -19.07 -6.57 9.70
C LEU A 20 -18.92 -7.69 10.74
N ASP A 21 -19.98 -8.47 10.98
CA ASP A 21 -19.93 -9.65 11.85
C ASP A 21 -18.98 -10.71 11.29
N LYS A 22 -19.00 -10.92 9.97
CA LYS A 22 -18.10 -11.86 9.30
C LYS A 22 -16.63 -11.42 9.40
N LEU A 23 -16.34 -10.14 9.17
CA LEU A 23 -15.01 -9.55 9.39
C LEU A 23 -14.56 -9.78 10.84
N ARG A 24 -15.42 -9.49 11.82
CA ARG A 24 -15.09 -9.68 13.23
C ARG A 24 -14.77 -11.15 13.54
N ARG A 25 -15.57 -12.09 13.03
CA ARG A 25 -15.38 -13.54 13.24
C ARG A 25 -14.08 -14.04 12.62
N VAL A 26 -13.76 -13.65 11.38
CA VAL A 26 -12.52 -14.09 10.72
C VAL A 26 -11.28 -13.54 11.42
N CYS A 27 -11.30 -12.27 11.88
CA CYS A 27 -10.19 -11.71 12.65
C CYS A 27 -9.96 -12.46 13.97
N ILE A 28 -11.03 -12.78 14.70
CA ILE A 28 -10.93 -13.54 15.96
C ILE A 28 -10.45 -14.96 15.72
N ALA A 29 -11.01 -15.65 14.73
CA ALA A 29 -10.59 -17.01 14.37
C ALA A 29 -9.12 -17.06 13.94
N ALA A 30 -8.64 -16.00 13.28
CA ALA A 30 -7.26 -15.85 12.86
C ALA A 30 -6.29 -15.49 13.99
N GLY A 31 -6.77 -15.25 15.21
CA GLY A 31 -5.92 -15.05 16.38
C GLY A 31 -5.57 -13.59 16.68
N ILE A 32 -6.32 -12.60 16.16
CA ILE A 32 -6.08 -11.18 16.53
C ILE A 32 -6.12 -10.95 18.06
N LYS A 33 -6.80 -11.84 18.79
CA LYS A 33 -6.91 -11.83 20.26
C LYS A 33 -5.68 -12.36 21.00
N ASP A 34 -4.73 -12.94 20.27
CA ASP A 34 -3.48 -13.47 20.83
C ASP A 34 -2.41 -12.38 20.94
N ILE A 35 -2.68 -11.18 20.40
CA ILE A 35 -1.79 -10.02 20.46
C ILE A 35 -2.09 -9.25 21.75
N ASP A 36 -1.09 -9.11 22.61
CA ASP A 36 -1.18 -8.24 23.79
C ASP A 36 -1.22 -6.77 23.36
N MET A 37 -2.39 -6.13 23.45
CA MET A 37 -2.62 -4.74 23.02
C MET A 37 -2.76 -3.74 24.18
N ASP A 38 -2.76 -4.17 25.44
CA ASP A 38 -3.13 -3.30 26.56
C ASP A 38 -2.20 -2.09 26.69
N GLY A 39 -2.76 -0.89 26.56
CA GLY A 39 -2.03 0.38 26.62
C GLY A 39 -1.11 0.67 25.42
N LYS A 40 -1.10 -0.17 24.38
CA LYS A 40 -0.19 -0.06 23.23
C LYS A 40 -0.77 0.74 22.07
N PHE A 41 0.07 1.47 21.35
CA PHE A 41 -0.30 2.15 20.12
C PHE A 41 -0.41 1.15 18.96
N VAL A 42 -1.57 1.12 18.30
CA VAL A 42 -1.85 0.18 17.21
C VAL A 42 -2.03 0.93 15.89
N ALA A 43 -1.05 0.83 14.99
CA ALA A 43 -1.16 1.39 13.66
C ALA A 43 -2.01 0.49 12.77
N ILE A 44 -3.18 0.98 12.33
CA ILE A 44 -4.01 0.29 11.33
C ILE A 44 -3.74 0.93 9.96
N LYS A 45 -2.88 0.29 9.18
CA LYS A 45 -2.48 0.75 7.85
C LYS A 45 -3.55 0.43 6.82
N MET A 46 -4.05 1.46 6.15
CA MET A 46 -4.91 1.30 4.98
C MET A 46 -4.72 2.47 4.01
N HIS A 47 -5.36 2.38 2.85
CA HIS A 47 -5.48 3.46 1.87
C HIS A 47 -6.89 4.08 1.99
N PHE A 48 -7.00 5.41 1.85
CA PHE A 48 -8.25 6.14 2.08
C PHE A 48 -9.07 6.47 0.82
N GLY A 49 -8.70 5.91 -0.34
CA GLY A 49 -9.23 6.30 -1.65
C GLY A 49 -8.61 7.59 -2.18
N GLU A 50 -8.49 7.74 -3.49
CA GLU A 50 -8.33 9.06 -4.13
C GLU A 50 -9.72 9.66 -4.40
N LEU A 51 -9.85 10.99 -4.39
CA LEU A 51 -11.14 11.62 -4.65
C LEU A 51 -11.64 11.28 -6.07
N GLY A 52 -12.89 10.81 -6.16
CA GLY A 52 -13.53 10.35 -7.40
C GLY A 52 -13.59 8.83 -7.55
N ASN A 53 -12.68 8.11 -6.88
CA ASN A 53 -12.66 6.66 -6.88
C ASN A 53 -13.61 6.12 -5.82
N LEU A 54 -14.44 5.13 -6.14
CA LEU A 54 -15.41 4.54 -5.21
C LEU A 54 -15.10 3.08 -4.84
N ALA A 55 -14.00 2.52 -5.34
CA ALA A 55 -13.63 1.13 -5.09
C ALA A 55 -12.89 0.92 -3.75
N PHE A 56 -12.49 1.99 -3.06
CA PHE A 56 -11.79 1.90 -1.78
C PHE A 56 -12.66 1.21 -0.70
N LEU A 57 -12.02 0.66 0.35
CA LEU A 57 -12.77 -0.01 1.41
C LEU A 57 -13.68 0.94 2.17
N ARG A 58 -14.92 0.51 2.41
CA ARG A 58 -15.86 1.27 3.22
C ARG A 58 -15.29 1.50 4.63
N PRO A 59 -15.39 2.72 5.19
CA PRO A 59 -14.89 3.05 6.53
C PRO A 59 -15.42 2.15 7.66
N ASN A 60 -16.60 1.55 7.47
CA ASN A 60 -17.20 0.61 8.43
C ASN A 60 -16.31 -0.61 8.70
N TYR A 61 -15.53 -1.09 7.72
CA TYR A 61 -14.59 -2.19 7.94
C TYR A 61 -13.45 -1.77 8.86
N ALA A 62 -12.93 -0.56 8.68
CA ALA A 62 -11.90 0.00 9.55
C ALA A 62 -12.38 0.10 11.01
N LYS A 63 -13.66 0.47 11.21
CA LYS A 63 -14.27 0.51 12.53
C LYS A 63 -14.26 -0.84 13.25
N VAL A 64 -14.56 -1.94 12.56
CA VAL A 64 -14.54 -3.28 13.18
C VAL A 64 -13.14 -3.62 13.70
N VAL A 65 -12.10 -3.32 12.92
CA VAL A 65 -10.72 -3.59 13.32
C VAL A 65 -10.29 -2.67 14.48
N ALA A 66 -10.64 -1.38 14.43
CA ALA A 66 -10.35 -0.44 15.51
C ALA A 66 -11.07 -0.83 16.82
N ASP A 67 -12.34 -1.23 16.75
CA ASP A 67 -13.10 -1.67 17.93
C ASP A 67 -12.49 -2.95 18.52
N LEU A 68 -12.08 -3.92 17.69
CA LEU A 68 -11.36 -5.13 18.16
C LEU A 68 -10.05 -4.79 18.89
N CYS A 69 -9.32 -3.76 18.46
CA CYS A 69 -8.11 -3.33 19.15
C CYS A 69 -8.44 -2.71 20.51
N LYS A 70 -9.46 -1.86 20.58
CA LYS A 70 -9.90 -1.21 21.83
C LYS A 70 -10.47 -2.20 22.84
N GLU A 71 -11.20 -3.22 22.38
CA GLU A 71 -11.70 -4.32 23.23
C GLU A 71 -10.56 -5.03 23.99
N GLN A 72 -9.32 -4.95 23.48
CA GLN A 72 -8.11 -5.51 24.08
C GLN A 72 -7.23 -4.48 24.79
N GLY A 73 -7.74 -3.26 25.03
CA GLY A 73 -6.99 -2.17 25.68
C GLY A 73 -6.07 -1.37 24.77
N GLY A 74 -6.04 -1.67 23.46
CA GLY A 74 -5.22 -0.96 22.49
C GLY A 74 -5.69 0.45 22.16
N LEU A 75 -4.73 1.27 21.72
CA LEU A 75 -4.92 2.65 21.27
C LEU A 75 -4.74 2.73 19.74
N PRO A 76 -5.77 2.34 18.95
CA PRO A 76 -5.64 2.30 17.50
C PRO A 76 -5.70 3.68 16.86
N PHE A 77 -5.03 3.81 15.73
CA PHE A 77 -5.19 4.92 14.78
C PHE A 77 -5.09 4.40 13.35
N LEU A 78 -5.87 4.98 12.44
CA LEU A 78 -5.70 4.71 11.01
C LEU A 78 -4.51 5.48 10.48
N THR A 79 -3.75 4.90 9.56
CA THR A 79 -2.58 5.56 9.02
C THR A 79 -2.31 5.25 7.56
N ASP A 80 -1.66 6.21 6.89
CA ASP A 80 -1.06 6.12 5.56
C ASP A 80 0.06 7.17 5.45
N CYS A 81 0.94 7.03 4.46
CA CYS A 81 1.93 8.05 4.12
C CYS A 81 1.53 8.80 2.84
N ASN A 82 1.92 10.06 2.72
CA ASN A 82 1.61 10.90 1.57
C ASN A 82 2.06 10.28 0.24
N THR A 83 1.32 10.55 -0.83
CA THR A 83 1.65 10.06 -2.16
C THR A 83 2.89 10.76 -2.74
N LEU A 84 3.64 10.03 -3.57
CA LEU A 84 4.74 10.61 -4.33
C LEU A 84 4.21 11.59 -5.39
N TYR A 85 3.12 11.19 -6.05
CA TYR A 85 2.50 11.84 -7.20
C TYR A 85 1.52 12.95 -6.81
N PRO A 86 1.22 13.88 -7.75
CA PRO A 86 0.14 14.83 -7.61
C PRO A 86 -1.20 14.13 -7.37
N GLY A 87 -2.02 14.70 -6.49
CA GLY A 87 -3.31 14.15 -6.08
C GLY A 87 -3.72 14.77 -4.74
N SER A 88 -4.91 14.42 -4.24
CA SER A 88 -5.42 14.95 -2.97
C SER A 88 -4.74 14.35 -1.73
N ARG A 89 -3.72 13.51 -1.90
CA ARG A 89 -2.99 12.84 -0.82
C ARG A 89 -1.50 13.16 -0.76
N LYS A 90 -1.09 14.25 -1.43
CA LYS A 90 0.33 14.65 -1.56
C LYS A 90 0.94 15.33 -0.32
N ASN A 91 0.10 15.81 0.60
CA ASN A 91 0.50 16.40 1.89
C ASN A 91 -0.56 16.14 2.95
N ALA A 92 -0.21 16.24 4.23
CA ALA A 92 -1.08 15.76 5.29
C ALA A 92 -2.44 16.47 5.37
N LEU A 93 -2.52 17.76 5.05
CA LEU A 93 -3.79 18.51 5.14
C LEU A 93 -4.76 18.09 4.05
N GLU A 94 -4.28 18.02 2.81
CA GLU A 94 -5.08 17.53 1.68
C GLU A 94 -5.44 16.05 1.91
N HIS A 95 -4.50 15.24 2.37
CA HIS A 95 -4.70 13.80 2.61
C HIS A 95 -5.77 13.55 3.69
N LEU A 96 -5.73 14.29 4.80
CA LEU A 96 -6.78 14.22 5.82
C LEU A 96 -8.13 14.69 5.27
N THR A 97 -8.16 15.74 4.45
CA THR A 97 -9.38 16.22 3.80
C THR A 97 -9.95 15.15 2.85
N CYS A 98 -9.09 14.51 2.05
CA CYS A 98 -9.45 13.39 1.17
C CYS A 98 -10.06 12.24 1.97
N ALA A 99 -9.37 11.78 3.03
CA ALA A 99 -9.84 10.71 3.90
C ALA A 99 -11.22 11.04 4.50
N GLN A 100 -11.39 12.27 4.99
CA GLN A 100 -12.66 12.75 5.55
C GLN A 100 -13.79 12.81 4.52
N LEU A 101 -13.54 13.30 3.31
CA LEU A 101 -14.54 13.31 2.24
C LEU A 101 -14.97 11.90 1.83
N ASN A 102 -14.04 10.94 1.86
CA ASN A 102 -14.31 9.52 1.63
C ASN A 102 -14.90 8.80 2.85
N GLY A 103 -15.21 9.52 3.93
CA GLY A 103 -15.93 9.01 5.09
C GLY A 103 -15.04 8.46 6.22
N PHE A 104 -13.72 8.57 6.12
CA PHE A 104 -12.76 8.20 7.16
C PHE A 104 -12.65 9.27 8.27
N TRP A 105 -13.80 9.63 8.82
CA TRP A 105 -13.91 10.46 10.02
C TRP A 105 -13.72 9.61 11.27
N PRO A 106 -13.07 10.12 12.34
CA PRO A 106 -12.88 9.37 13.57
C PRO A 106 -14.17 8.82 14.20
N MET A 107 -15.30 9.51 14.01
CA MET A 107 -16.61 9.06 14.48
C MET A 107 -17.14 7.86 13.69
N THR A 108 -16.78 7.75 12.40
CA THR A 108 -17.18 6.65 11.52
C THR A 108 -16.24 5.45 11.68
N THR A 109 -14.94 5.69 11.76
CA THR A 109 -13.89 4.67 11.82
C THR A 109 -13.57 4.22 13.25
N GLY A 110 -14.08 4.92 14.25
CA GLY A 110 -13.80 4.64 15.66
C GLY A 110 -12.40 5.06 16.12
N CYS A 111 -11.53 5.63 15.30
CA CYS A 111 -10.20 6.08 15.75
C CYS A 111 -9.65 7.25 14.93
N GLN A 112 -8.64 7.92 15.45
CA GLN A 112 -8.01 9.06 14.78
C GLN A 112 -7.24 8.60 13.53
N VAL A 113 -7.07 9.53 12.58
CA VAL A 113 -6.23 9.33 11.38
C VAL A 113 -4.92 10.08 11.58
N ILE A 114 -3.79 9.42 11.36
CA ILE A 114 -2.46 10.03 11.40
C ILE A 114 -1.76 9.79 10.07
N ILE A 115 -1.34 10.87 9.41
CA ILE A 115 -0.50 10.81 8.21
C ILE A 115 0.94 10.62 8.67
N ALA A 116 1.47 9.42 8.45
CA ALA A 116 2.63 8.94 9.19
C ALA A 116 3.96 9.57 8.80
N ASP A 117 4.07 10.14 7.60
CA ASP A 117 5.25 10.85 7.12
C ASP A 117 5.16 12.38 7.26
N GLY A 118 4.23 12.84 8.11
CA GLY A 118 4.12 14.23 8.54
C GLY A 118 3.57 15.18 7.49
N LEU A 119 3.62 16.48 7.78
CA LEU A 119 2.96 17.52 6.98
C LEU A 119 3.34 17.50 5.49
N ARG A 120 4.61 17.19 5.20
CA ARG A 120 5.21 17.30 3.85
C ARG A 120 5.66 15.96 3.26
N GLY A 121 5.46 14.87 3.99
CA GLY A 121 6.02 13.57 3.62
C GLY A 121 7.52 13.43 3.85
N THR A 122 8.06 14.18 4.83
CA THR A 122 9.49 14.25 5.16
C THR A 122 9.79 13.73 6.58
N ASP A 123 8.78 13.37 7.36
CA ASP A 123 8.95 12.81 8.70
C ASP A 123 9.12 11.30 8.62
N GLU A 124 10.37 10.85 8.50
CA GLU A 124 10.70 9.46 8.23
C GLU A 124 11.72 8.91 9.22
N ALA A 125 11.57 7.63 9.57
CA ALA A 125 12.61 6.83 10.17
C ALA A 125 13.33 6.05 9.07
N GLU A 126 14.66 5.99 9.16
CA GLU A 126 15.46 5.09 8.33
C GLU A 126 15.64 3.76 9.07
N VAL A 127 15.10 2.69 8.49
CA VAL A 127 14.96 1.38 9.14
C VAL A 127 15.77 0.34 8.36
N PRO A 128 16.61 -0.47 9.00
CA PRO A 128 17.30 -1.57 8.31
C PRO A 128 16.31 -2.55 7.68
N VAL A 129 16.60 -3.02 6.46
CA VAL A 129 15.82 -4.08 5.81
C VAL A 129 16.43 -5.43 6.19
N PRO A 130 15.72 -6.31 6.93
CA PRO A 130 16.22 -7.64 7.22
C PRO A 130 16.41 -8.43 5.93
N ASN A 131 17.60 -8.99 5.73
CA ASN A 131 17.96 -9.79 4.56
C ASN A 131 17.74 -9.08 3.19
N GLY A 132 17.71 -7.74 3.18
CA GLY A 132 17.48 -6.96 1.96
C GLY A 132 18.60 -7.11 0.92
N GLU A 133 18.21 -7.30 -0.33
CA GLU A 133 19.09 -7.42 -1.49
C GLU A 133 19.21 -6.10 -2.26
N TYR A 134 18.09 -5.37 -2.41
CA TYR A 134 18.03 -4.14 -3.20
C TYR A 134 18.08 -2.88 -2.34
N CYS A 135 17.45 -2.91 -1.17
CA CYS A 135 17.37 -1.81 -0.22
C CYS A 135 18.08 -2.23 1.07
N LYS A 136 19.15 -1.52 1.44
CA LYS A 136 19.81 -1.73 2.75
C LYS A 136 18.98 -1.15 3.89
N THR A 137 18.35 -0.01 3.63
CA THR A 137 17.47 0.70 4.55
C THR A 137 16.19 1.12 3.83
N ALA A 138 15.10 1.19 4.58
CA ALA A 138 13.80 1.67 4.14
C ALA A 138 13.46 2.97 4.87
N LYS A 139 12.93 3.95 4.13
CA LYS A 139 12.44 5.20 4.70
C LYS A 139 10.95 5.10 4.96
N ILE A 140 10.59 4.93 6.22
CA ILE A 140 9.22 4.64 6.65
C ILE A 140 8.68 5.83 7.43
N GLY A 141 7.39 6.16 7.26
CA GLY A 141 6.74 7.22 8.02
C GLY A 141 6.94 7.04 9.53
N ARG A 142 7.38 8.10 10.20
CA ARG A 142 7.81 8.08 11.60
C ARG A 142 6.73 7.50 12.53
N ALA A 143 5.47 7.94 12.38
CA ALA A 143 4.38 7.49 13.25
C ALA A 143 4.08 5.98 13.13
N ILE A 144 4.38 5.36 11.98
CA ILE A 144 4.26 3.90 11.82
C ILE A 144 5.36 3.20 12.61
N MET A 145 6.59 3.71 12.62
CA MET A 145 7.69 3.10 13.36
C MET A 145 7.61 3.33 14.88
N ASP A 146 6.95 4.41 15.30
CA ASP A 146 6.71 4.69 16.73
C ASP A 146 5.54 3.85 17.31
N ALA A 147 4.77 3.14 16.49
CA ALA A 147 3.69 2.25 16.95
C ALA A 147 4.21 0.87 17.39
N ASP A 148 3.67 0.38 18.50
CA ASP A 148 4.03 -0.91 19.10
C ASP A 148 3.54 -2.11 18.29
N ILE A 149 2.36 -1.98 17.68
CA ILE A 149 1.69 -3.04 16.92
C ILE A 149 1.29 -2.51 15.55
N PHE A 150 1.43 -3.35 14.54
CA PHE A 150 1.09 -3.00 13.16
C PHE A 150 -0.01 -3.92 12.60
N ILE A 151 -1.09 -3.34 12.10
CA ILE A 151 -2.18 -4.08 11.45
C ILE A 151 -2.36 -3.53 10.04
N SER A 152 -2.38 -4.38 9.02
CA SER A 152 -2.75 -3.95 7.67
C SER A 152 -4.20 -4.31 7.37
N LEU A 153 -5.00 -3.32 6.98
CA LEU A 153 -6.34 -3.50 6.43
C LEU A 153 -6.30 -3.16 4.94
N THR A 154 -6.34 -4.20 4.12
CA THR A 154 -5.99 -4.13 2.70
C THR A 154 -7.22 -4.28 1.82
N HIS A 155 -7.33 -3.40 0.81
CA HIS A 155 -8.16 -3.64 -0.37
C HIS A 155 -7.34 -4.46 -1.37
N PHE A 156 -7.74 -5.71 -1.62
CA PHE A 156 -7.06 -6.55 -2.61
C PHE A 156 -7.71 -6.37 -3.99
N LYS A 157 -6.94 -5.81 -4.92
CA LYS A 157 -7.41 -5.45 -6.27
C LYS A 157 -6.29 -5.49 -7.30
N GLY A 158 -6.59 -5.37 -8.59
CA GLY A 158 -5.58 -5.26 -9.64
C GLY A 158 -4.74 -3.98 -9.54
N HIS A 159 -3.59 -3.97 -10.20
CA HIS A 159 -2.67 -2.82 -10.24
C HIS A 159 -1.88 -2.80 -11.55
N GLU A 160 -1.75 -1.61 -12.15
CA GLU A 160 -1.17 -1.40 -13.46
C GLU A 160 0.33 -1.73 -13.56
N SER A 161 1.12 -1.51 -12.50
CA SER A 161 2.54 -1.91 -12.43
C SER A 161 2.80 -3.21 -11.69
N THR A 162 2.29 -3.35 -10.46
CA THR A 162 2.62 -4.45 -9.54
C THR A 162 1.73 -5.69 -9.73
N GLY A 163 0.80 -5.65 -10.70
CA GLY A 163 -0.17 -6.70 -10.99
C GLY A 163 -1.38 -6.69 -10.08
N PHE A 164 -1.16 -6.67 -8.76
CA PHE A 164 -2.20 -6.42 -7.78
C PHE A 164 -1.70 -5.49 -6.67
N GLY A 165 -2.64 -4.80 -6.04
CA GLY A 165 -2.46 -4.15 -4.75
C GLY A 165 -2.96 -5.07 -3.66
N GLY A 166 -2.03 -5.66 -2.92
CA GLY A 166 -2.31 -6.57 -1.80
C GLY A 166 -1.67 -6.06 -0.51
N THR A 167 -1.55 -6.96 0.46
CA THR A 167 -1.01 -6.70 1.79
C THR A 167 0.41 -6.18 1.70
N LEU A 168 1.28 -6.86 0.95
CA LEU A 168 2.68 -6.43 0.82
C LEU A 168 2.82 -5.05 0.21
N LYS A 169 1.96 -4.69 -0.77
CA LYS A 169 1.93 -3.33 -1.33
C LYS A 169 1.41 -2.30 -0.34
N ASN A 170 0.32 -2.60 0.36
CA ASN A 170 -0.26 -1.71 1.36
C ASN A 170 0.76 -1.38 2.46
N ILE A 171 1.58 -2.35 2.84
CA ILE A 171 2.67 -2.18 3.80
C ILE A 171 3.86 -1.46 3.14
N GLY A 172 4.53 -2.08 2.17
CA GLY A 172 5.80 -1.60 1.64
C GLY A 172 5.71 -0.22 0.97
N MET A 173 4.78 -0.06 0.02
CA MET A 173 4.56 1.22 -0.65
C MET A 173 3.84 2.21 0.26
N GLY A 174 2.77 1.77 0.93
CA GLY A 174 1.92 2.66 1.73
C GLY A 174 2.61 3.23 2.97
N CYS A 175 3.54 2.50 3.59
CA CYS A 175 4.28 2.99 4.77
C CYS A 175 5.54 3.78 4.40
N GLY A 176 5.99 3.72 3.15
CA GLY A 176 7.14 4.50 2.69
C GLY A 176 6.83 6.00 2.71
N SER A 177 7.76 6.82 3.19
CA SER A 177 7.66 8.28 3.02
C SER A 177 7.71 8.67 1.54
N ARG A 178 7.52 9.95 1.18
CA ARG A 178 7.71 10.37 -0.23
C ARG A 178 9.11 10.01 -0.76
N ALA A 179 10.14 10.12 0.06
CA ALA A 179 11.49 9.69 -0.31
C ALA A 179 11.60 8.16 -0.42
N GLY A 180 11.00 7.40 0.50
CA GLY A 180 10.97 5.93 0.45
C GLY A 180 10.23 5.40 -0.79
N LYS A 181 9.09 5.99 -1.13
CA LYS A 181 8.35 5.69 -2.36
C LYS A 181 9.18 6.00 -3.60
N MET A 182 9.95 7.09 -3.59
CA MET A 182 10.88 7.39 -4.69
C MET A 182 11.92 6.29 -4.86
N ILE A 183 12.52 5.76 -3.78
CA ILE A 183 13.51 4.68 -3.87
C ILE A 183 12.89 3.40 -4.47
N GLN A 184 11.63 3.10 -4.11
CA GLN A 184 10.89 1.98 -4.67
C GLN A 184 10.62 2.15 -6.18
N HIS A 185 10.20 3.34 -6.61
CA HIS A 185 9.84 3.64 -8.00
C HIS A 185 11.02 3.99 -8.93
N ALA A 186 12.10 4.56 -8.40
CA ALA A 186 13.20 5.08 -9.21
C ALA A 186 14.40 4.13 -9.17
N ALA A 187 14.97 3.90 -10.36
CA ALA A 187 16.36 3.48 -10.50
C ALA A 187 17.31 4.70 -10.54
N GLY A 188 16.76 5.91 -10.75
CA GLY A 188 17.51 7.14 -10.95
C GLY A 188 17.24 8.30 -9.98
N HIS A 189 17.47 9.51 -10.48
CA HIS A 189 17.47 10.76 -9.71
C HIS A 189 16.24 11.62 -10.01
N PRO A 190 15.80 12.49 -9.07
CA PRO A 190 14.71 13.42 -9.31
C PRO A 190 15.06 14.45 -10.39
N GLU A 191 14.02 14.97 -11.05
CA GLU A 191 14.12 16.01 -12.08
C GLU A 191 13.27 17.23 -11.74
N VAL A 192 13.59 18.37 -12.37
CA VAL A 192 12.86 19.63 -12.18
C VAL A 192 12.06 19.98 -13.42
N GLN A 193 10.75 20.09 -13.25
CA GLN A 193 9.86 20.69 -14.23
C GLN A 193 9.99 22.22 -14.19
N GLN A 194 10.78 22.76 -15.11
CA GLN A 194 11.18 24.18 -15.16
C GLN A 194 10.01 25.16 -15.18
N SER A 195 8.90 24.79 -15.82
CA SER A 195 7.69 25.62 -15.92
C SER A 195 6.99 25.84 -14.57
N LEU A 196 7.02 24.86 -13.67
CA LEU A 196 6.38 24.94 -12.34
C LEU A 196 7.30 25.58 -11.29
N CYS A 197 8.62 25.50 -11.49
CA CYS A 197 9.58 25.98 -10.50
C CYS A 197 9.49 27.50 -10.30
N ARG A 198 9.35 27.94 -9.05
CA ARG A 198 9.27 29.37 -8.69
C ARG A 198 10.58 29.96 -8.16
N GLY A 199 11.67 29.18 -8.15
CA GLY A 199 12.96 29.69 -7.69
C GLY A 199 12.98 30.12 -6.23
N CYS A 200 12.32 29.35 -5.35
CA CYS A 200 12.17 29.70 -3.93
C CYS A 200 13.30 29.19 -3.02
N HIS A 201 14.30 28.50 -3.57
CA HIS A 201 15.50 28.05 -2.86
C HIS A 201 15.29 27.00 -1.75
N ARG A 202 14.06 26.53 -1.52
CA ARG A 202 13.78 25.54 -0.46
C ARG A 202 14.39 24.17 -0.74
N CYS A 203 14.28 23.66 -1.96
CA CYS A 203 14.78 22.31 -2.29
C CYS A 203 16.30 22.20 -2.11
N ALA A 204 17.06 23.26 -2.41
CA ALA A 204 18.50 23.28 -2.18
C ALA A 204 18.86 23.18 -0.68
N LYS A 205 18.09 23.80 0.21
CA LYS A 205 18.31 23.69 1.67
C LYS A 205 18.12 22.27 2.21
N GLU A 206 17.24 21.48 1.60
CA GLU A 206 17.00 20.08 1.96
C GLU A 206 18.00 19.10 1.33
N CYS A 207 18.81 19.58 0.38
CA CYS A 207 19.76 18.77 -0.36
C CYS A 207 21.07 18.61 0.42
N GLY A 208 21.15 17.54 1.22
CA GLY A 208 22.39 17.20 1.95
C GLY A 208 23.58 16.77 1.07
N SER A 209 23.46 16.80 -0.26
CA SER A 209 24.54 16.49 -1.20
C SER A 209 24.95 17.69 -2.07
N ASP A 210 24.43 18.88 -1.77
CA ASP A 210 24.69 20.13 -2.51
C ASP A 210 24.55 19.98 -4.04
N ALA A 211 23.59 19.15 -4.46
CA ALA A 211 23.37 18.82 -5.86
C ALA A 211 22.39 19.77 -6.57
N ILE A 212 21.77 20.72 -5.86
CA ILE A 212 20.76 21.61 -6.43
C ILE A 212 21.30 23.02 -6.55
N THR A 213 21.42 23.50 -7.78
CA THR A 213 21.79 24.88 -8.12
C THR A 213 20.65 25.60 -8.82
N TYR A 214 20.83 26.88 -9.14
CA TYR A 214 19.84 27.68 -9.86
C TYR A 214 20.45 28.25 -11.13
N ASP A 215 19.71 28.15 -12.24
CA ASP A 215 20.11 28.70 -13.53
C ASP A 215 19.94 30.23 -13.59
N ALA A 216 20.29 30.83 -14.74
CA ALA A 216 20.15 32.26 -14.97
C ALA A 216 18.71 32.79 -14.86
N ASN A 217 17.70 31.92 -15.00
CA ASN A 217 16.29 32.26 -14.85
C ASN A 217 15.77 32.01 -13.42
N ASN A 218 16.68 31.81 -12.46
CA ASN A 218 16.39 31.45 -11.08
C ASN A 218 15.58 30.15 -10.96
N LYS A 219 15.81 29.18 -11.84
CA LYS A 219 15.14 27.88 -11.80
C LYS A 219 16.08 26.80 -11.28
N ALA A 220 15.53 25.91 -10.45
CA ALA A 220 16.31 24.82 -9.87
C ALA A 220 16.82 23.86 -10.96
N VAL A 221 18.07 23.45 -10.83
CA VAL A 221 18.75 22.46 -11.67
C VAL A 221 19.40 21.44 -10.74
N ILE A 222 19.17 20.15 -10.99
CA ILE A 222 19.74 19.06 -10.21
C ILE A 222 20.95 18.51 -10.97
N ASP A 223 22.14 18.63 -10.37
CA ASP A 223 23.36 17.99 -10.84
C ASP A 223 23.28 16.49 -10.54
N GLN A 224 23.02 15.71 -11.60
CA GLN A 224 22.83 14.26 -11.51
C GLN A 224 24.11 13.51 -11.12
N THR A 225 25.29 14.14 -11.19
CA THR A 225 26.56 13.53 -10.76
C THR A 225 26.77 13.62 -9.25
N LYS A 226 26.23 14.67 -8.63
CA LYS A 226 26.28 14.89 -7.17
C LYS A 226 25.08 14.31 -6.44
N CYS A 227 23.93 14.30 -7.11
CA CYS A 227 22.70 13.78 -6.55
C CYS A 227 22.91 12.34 -6.06
N LYS A 228 22.33 12.02 -4.91
CA LYS A 228 22.34 10.67 -4.32
C LYS A 228 21.00 9.96 -4.43
N GLY A 229 20.04 10.57 -5.11
CA GLY A 229 18.70 9.98 -5.32
C GLY A 229 17.92 9.82 -4.01
N CYS A 230 18.11 10.71 -3.03
CA CYS A 230 17.45 10.56 -1.72
C CYS A 230 16.00 11.06 -1.66
N GLY A 231 15.52 11.76 -2.69
CA GLY A 231 14.13 12.19 -2.86
C GLY A 231 13.60 13.29 -1.93
N ARG A 232 14.36 13.75 -0.93
CA ARG A 232 13.89 14.78 0.03
C ARG A 232 13.39 16.07 -0.62
N CYS A 233 14.04 16.50 -1.71
CA CYS A 233 13.67 17.69 -2.45
C CYS A 233 12.26 17.63 -3.05
N ILE A 234 11.70 16.44 -3.30
CA ILE A 234 10.34 16.25 -3.82
C ILE A 234 9.31 16.75 -2.80
N GLY A 235 9.37 16.25 -1.55
CA GLY A 235 8.48 16.70 -0.47
C GLY A 235 8.69 18.16 -0.06
N ALA A 236 9.89 18.68 -0.28
CA ALA A 236 10.23 20.07 0.00
C ALA A 236 9.55 21.07 -0.94
N CYS A 237 9.21 20.66 -2.16
CA CYS A 237 8.71 21.56 -3.19
C CYS A 237 7.20 21.79 -3.06
N ASN A 238 6.79 23.01 -2.68
CA ASN A 238 5.38 23.38 -2.59
C ASN A 238 4.68 23.56 -3.95
N PHE A 239 5.44 23.56 -5.04
CA PHE A 239 4.95 23.86 -6.38
C PHE A 239 4.89 22.60 -7.25
N ASP A 240 5.14 21.42 -6.65
CA ASP A 240 5.20 20.13 -7.34
C ASP A 240 6.14 20.15 -8.56
N ALA A 241 7.15 21.03 -8.53
CA ALA A 241 8.08 21.24 -9.65
C ALA A 241 9.20 20.21 -9.69
N ILE A 242 9.31 19.33 -8.69
CA ILE A 242 10.32 18.27 -8.64
C ILE A 242 9.59 16.94 -8.62
N TYR A 243 9.93 16.05 -9.56
CA TYR A 243 9.26 14.77 -9.74
C TYR A 243 10.28 13.63 -9.89
N SER A 244 9.79 12.40 -9.73
CA SER A 244 10.53 11.17 -9.98
C SER A 244 10.18 10.63 -11.36
N GLN A 245 11.18 10.16 -12.12
CA GLN A 245 10.97 9.58 -13.45
C GLN A 245 10.26 8.20 -13.43
N CYS A 246 10.16 7.56 -12.25
CA CYS A 246 9.48 6.26 -12.07
C CYS A 246 9.88 5.21 -13.13
N ASP A 247 11.19 5.04 -13.29
CA ASP A 247 11.85 4.27 -14.33
C ASP A 247 12.26 2.85 -13.91
N SER A 248 11.91 2.42 -12.69
CA SER A 248 12.17 1.04 -12.26
C SER A 248 11.35 0.05 -13.09
N ALA A 249 12.00 -1.03 -13.53
CA ALA A 249 11.28 -2.19 -14.07
C ALA A 249 10.27 -2.71 -13.03
N ASN A 250 9.10 -3.16 -13.47
CA ASN A 250 8.02 -3.63 -12.58
C ASN A 250 8.51 -4.71 -11.60
N GLU A 251 9.31 -5.66 -12.08
CA GLU A 251 9.91 -6.69 -11.21
C GLU A 251 10.79 -6.08 -10.10
N MET A 252 11.59 -5.05 -10.41
CA MET A 252 12.44 -4.40 -9.41
C MET A 252 11.62 -3.59 -8.41
N LEU A 253 10.58 -2.90 -8.86
CA LEU A 253 9.61 -2.22 -8.00
C LEU A 253 8.98 -3.21 -7.01
N ASP A 254 8.52 -4.34 -7.52
CA ASP A 254 7.90 -5.43 -6.75
C ASP A 254 8.83 -5.98 -5.66
N ARG A 255 10.12 -6.22 -6.01
CA ARG A 255 11.13 -6.70 -5.06
C ARG A 255 11.47 -5.67 -3.98
N LYS A 256 11.67 -4.39 -4.34
CA LYS A 256 11.93 -3.31 -3.37
C LYS A 256 10.75 -3.10 -2.43
N MET A 257 9.53 -3.22 -2.94
CA MET A 257 8.31 -3.08 -2.16
C MET A 257 8.17 -4.19 -1.11
N ALA A 258 8.50 -5.44 -1.46
CA ALA A 258 8.57 -6.55 -0.51
C ALA A 258 9.59 -6.30 0.62
N GLU A 259 10.76 -5.75 0.27
CA GLU A 259 11.80 -5.38 1.25
C GLU A 259 11.36 -4.27 2.20
N TYR A 260 10.66 -3.25 1.69
CA TYR A 260 10.06 -2.23 2.54
C TYR A 260 9.00 -2.82 3.48
N ALA A 261 8.19 -3.77 3.01
CA ALA A 261 7.21 -4.45 3.86
C ALA A 261 7.90 -5.21 5.01
N ALA A 262 8.99 -5.92 4.72
CA ALA A 262 9.78 -6.60 5.74
C ALA A 262 10.36 -5.63 6.79
N ALA A 263 10.87 -4.47 6.38
CA ALA A 263 11.36 -3.45 7.30
C ALA A 263 10.26 -2.90 8.23
N VAL A 264 9.03 -2.73 7.72
CA VAL A 264 7.89 -2.33 8.55
C VAL A 264 7.56 -3.43 9.56
N CYS A 265 7.46 -4.70 9.14
CA CYS A 265 6.98 -5.76 10.04
C CYS A 265 8.04 -6.28 11.03
N ALA A 266 9.32 -5.99 10.82
CA ALA A 266 10.42 -6.53 11.62
C ALA A 266 10.31 -6.19 13.11
N GLY A 267 10.45 -7.21 13.97
CA GLY A 267 10.64 -7.05 15.41
C GLY A 267 9.41 -6.62 16.21
N ARG A 268 8.20 -6.69 15.63
CA ARG A 268 6.95 -6.33 16.31
C ARG A 268 5.75 -7.20 15.93
N PRO A 269 4.71 -7.25 16.77
CA PRO A 269 3.48 -7.97 16.44
C PRO A 269 2.79 -7.36 15.21
N CYS A 270 2.44 -8.23 14.26
CA CYS A 270 1.76 -7.86 13.03
C CYS A 270 0.47 -8.67 12.85
N PHE A 271 -0.56 -8.08 12.25
CA PHE A 271 -1.76 -8.81 11.84
C PHE A 271 -2.30 -8.27 10.51
N HIS A 272 -2.75 -9.15 9.64
CA HIS A 272 -3.07 -8.77 8.27
C HIS A 272 -4.47 -9.21 7.89
N VAL A 273 -5.24 -8.26 7.37
CA VAL A 273 -6.60 -8.45 6.85
C VAL A 273 -6.65 -7.97 5.42
N SER A 274 -7.22 -8.78 4.54
CA SER A 274 -7.35 -8.48 3.11
C SER A 274 -8.80 -8.72 2.66
N LEU A 275 -9.43 -7.69 2.12
CA LEU A 275 -10.77 -7.77 1.53
C LEU A 275 -10.63 -7.81 0.01
N VAL A 276 -11.08 -8.92 -0.57
CA VAL A 276 -10.99 -9.20 -2.01
C VAL A 276 -12.34 -8.90 -2.64
N GLN A 277 -12.62 -7.61 -2.84
CA GLN A 277 -13.87 -7.06 -3.39
C GLN A 277 -13.55 -5.90 -4.33
N ASP A 278 -14.50 -5.48 -5.16
CA ASP A 278 -14.35 -4.34 -6.08
C ASP A 278 -13.03 -4.38 -6.88
N ILE A 279 -12.67 -5.60 -7.33
CA ILE A 279 -11.35 -5.95 -7.89
C ILE A 279 -11.18 -5.23 -9.23
N SER A 280 -10.71 -3.99 -9.15
CA SER A 280 -10.50 -3.09 -10.28
C SER A 280 -9.23 -3.45 -11.08
N PRO A 281 -9.15 -3.09 -12.37
CA PRO A 281 -7.94 -3.32 -13.16
C PRO A 281 -6.75 -2.45 -12.69
N ASN A 282 -7.00 -1.19 -12.29
CA ASN A 282 -5.99 -0.19 -11.92
C ASN A 282 -6.09 0.23 -10.46
N CYS A 283 -5.01 0.76 -9.88
CA CYS A 283 -4.94 1.13 -8.47
C CYS A 283 -6.05 2.11 -8.02
N ASP A 284 -6.56 1.97 -6.79
CA ASP A 284 -7.44 2.97 -6.15
C ASP A 284 -6.69 4.25 -5.71
N CYS A 285 -5.39 4.34 -6.03
CA CYS A 285 -4.63 5.59 -5.99
C CYS A 285 -4.98 6.54 -7.15
N HIS A 286 -5.66 6.05 -8.18
CA HIS A 286 -6.20 6.83 -9.28
C HIS A 286 -7.52 7.48 -8.89
N CYS A 287 -7.81 8.67 -9.42
CA CYS A 287 -9.08 9.36 -9.19
C CYS A 287 -10.27 8.68 -9.88
N GLU A 288 -10.01 7.79 -10.83
CA GLU A 288 -10.96 6.99 -11.55
C GLU A 288 -10.98 5.54 -11.06
N ASN A 289 -12.13 4.87 -11.19
CA ASN A 289 -12.25 3.42 -11.10
C ASN A 289 -13.12 2.87 -12.22
N ASP A 290 -12.74 1.70 -12.72
CA ASP A 290 -13.47 0.96 -13.76
C ASP A 290 -14.38 -0.12 -13.13
N ALA A 291 -15.18 -0.78 -13.94
CA ALA A 291 -15.88 -2.00 -13.57
C ALA A 291 -14.89 -3.06 -13.05
N PRO A 292 -15.22 -3.78 -11.96
CA PRO A 292 -14.39 -4.87 -11.47
C PRO A 292 -14.11 -5.93 -12.55
N ILE A 293 -12.88 -6.44 -12.59
CA ILE A 293 -12.47 -7.52 -13.49
C ILE A 293 -12.91 -8.90 -13.00
N LEU A 294 -13.17 -9.02 -11.69
CA LEU A 294 -13.57 -10.25 -11.01
C LEU A 294 -14.70 -9.96 -10.01
N PRO A 295 -15.57 -10.95 -9.70
CA PRO A 295 -16.59 -10.81 -8.66
C PRO A 295 -15.97 -10.71 -7.26
N ASP A 296 -16.71 -10.14 -6.30
CA ASP A 296 -16.32 -10.13 -4.90
C ASP A 296 -16.13 -11.55 -4.35
N ILE A 297 -15.00 -11.80 -3.69
CA ILE A 297 -14.58 -13.15 -3.29
C ILE A 297 -14.73 -13.38 -1.79
N GLY A 298 -14.19 -12.50 -0.95
CA GLY A 298 -14.35 -12.59 0.50
C GLY A 298 -13.31 -11.81 1.30
N ILE A 299 -13.27 -12.15 2.59
CA ILE A 299 -12.41 -11.54 3.59
C ILE A 299 -11.42 -12.58 4.07
N PHE A 300 -10.14 -12.24 4.06
CA PHE A 300 -9.03 -13.10 4.46
C PHE A 300 -8.26 -12.46 5.61
N ALA A 301 -7.72 -13.29 6.51
CA ALA A 301 -6.86 -12.82 7.59
C ALA A 301 -5.74 -13.83 7.92
N SER A 302 -4.57 -13.31 8.27
CA SER A 302 -3.41 -14.10 8.71
C SER A 302 -2.39 -13.25 9.46
N PHE A 303 -1.50 -13.92 10.20
CA PHE A 303 -0.26 -13.35 10.70
C PHE A 303 0.85 -13.34 9.65
N ASP A 304 0.72 -14.15 8.59
CA ASP A 304 1.69 -14.23 7.49
C ASP A 304 1.17 -13.44 6.27
N PRO A 305 1.76 -12.27 5.95
CA PRO A 305 1.30 -11.44 4.85
C PRO A 305 1.62 -12.04 3.47
N VAL A 306 2.63 -12.90 3.35
CA VAL A 306 2.99 -13.57 2.10
C VAL A 306 1.97 -14.65 1.76
N ALA A 307 1.65 -15.49 2.75
CA ALA A 307 0.61 -16.51 2.62
C ALA A 307 -0.76 -15.90 2.36
N LEU A 308 -1.06 -14.76 3.01
CA LEU A 308 -2.31 -14.03 2.82
C LEU A 308 -2.47 -13.55 1.37
N ASP A 309 -1.46 -12.86 0.82
CA ASP A 309 -1.53 -12.36 -0.55
C ASP A 309 -1.52 -13.51 -1.57
N GLN A 310 -0.76 -14.58 -1.33
CA GLN A 310 -0.82 -15.79 -2.17
C GLN A 310 -2.23 -16.39 -2.19
N ALA A 311 -2.88 -16.54 -1.03
CA ALA A 311 -4.23 -17.07 -0.96
C ALA A 311 -5.28 -16.18 -1.65
N CYS A 312 -5.14 -14.85 -1.54
CA CYS A 312 -5.99 -13.91 -2.25
C CYS A 312 -5.77 -13.99 -3.77
N ALA A 313 -4.52 -14.04 -4.23
CA ALA A 313 -4.17 -14.19 -5.64
C ALA A 313 -4.75 -15.49 -6.21
N ASP A 314 -4.54 -16.62 -5.54
CA ASP A 314 -5.08 -17.93 -5.98
C ASP A 314 -6.61 -17.92 -6.03
N ALA A 315 -7.28 -17.25 -5.09
CA ALA A 315 -8.73 -17.10 -5.14
C ALA A 315 -9.17 -16.28 -6.36
N CYS A 316 -8.46 -15.18 -6.69
CA CYS A 316 -8.70 -14.39 -7.88
C CYS A 316 -8.43 -15.17 -9.18
N LEU A 317 -7.37 -15.97 -9.25
CA LEU A 317 -7.02 -16.78 -10.42
C LEU A 317 -8.05 -17.88 -10.70
N ASN A 318 -8.71 -18.39 -9.65
CA ASN A 318 -9.77 -19.39 -9.78
C ASN A 318 -11.15 -18.79 -10.06
N ALA A 319 -11.30 -17.46 -9.98
CA ALA A 319 -12.58 -16.79 -10.23
C ALA A 319 -12.82 -16.58 -11.73
N GLN A 320 -14.09 -16.65 -12.15
CA GLN A 320 -14.47 -16.32 -13.52
C GLN A 320 -14.47 -14.80 -13.74
N PRO A 321 -13.82 -14.31 -14.81
CA PRO A 321 -13.85 -12.90 -15.21
C PRO A 321 -15.27 -12.38 -15.43
N LEU A 322 -15.50 -11.13 -15.02
CA LEU A 322 -16.77 -10.45 -15.29
C LEU A 322 -16.85 -10.07 -16.79
N PRO A 323 -17.96 -10.34 -17.49
CA PRO A 323 -18.05 -10.15 -18.94
C PRO A 323 -17.96 -8.68 -19.37
N ASN A 324 -18.49 -7.75 -18.58
CA ASN A 324 -18.45 -6.31 -18.84
C ASN A 324 -17.28 -5.63 -18.12
N SER A 325 -16.08 -6.19 -18.28
CA SER A 325 -14.86 -5.67 -17.66
C SER A 325 -13.72 -5.60 -18.67
N GLN A 326 -12.66 -4.84 -18.35
CA GLN A 326 -11.43 -4.81 -19.14
C GLN A 326 -10.87 -6.21 -19.41
N LEU A 327 -10.85 -7.08 -18.39
CA LEU A 327 -10.38 -8.46 -18.52
C LEU A 327 -11.28 -9.28 -19.45
N GLY A 328 -12.60 -9.18 -19.27
CA GLY A 328 -13.57 -9.86 -20.15
C GLY A 328 -13.42 -9.44 -21.61
N GLN A 329 -13.19 -8.14 -21.86
CA GLN A 329 -12.91 -7.61 -23.19
C GLN A 329 -11.59 -8.13 -23.76
N ASN A 330 -10.51 -8.18 -22.96
CA ASN A 330 -9.22 -8.72 -23.41
C ASN A 330 -9.35 -10.17 -23.83
N LEU A 331 -9.98 -11.01 -23.00
CA LEU A 331 -10.17 -12.44 -23.28
C LEU A 331 -11.08 -12.70 -24.50
N ALA A 332 -11.99 -11.79 -24.82
CA ALA A 332 -12.85 -11.89 -25.99
C ALA A 332 -12.18 -11.43 -27.30
N LYS A 333 -11.00 -10.79 -27.25
CA LYS A 333 -10.30 -10.30 -28.45
C LYS A 333 -9.84 -11.48 -29.32
N PRO A 334 -10.18 -11.52 -30.62
CA PRO A 334 -9.65 -12.53 -31.52
C PRO A 334 -8.12 -12.53 -31.54
N GLY A 335 -7.50 -13.68 -31.33
CA GLY A 335 -6.04 -13.83 -31.30
C GLY A 335 -5.38 -13.41 -29.98
N TRP A 336 -6.16 -13.17 -28.91
CA TRP A 336 -5.60 -12.94 -27.57
C TRP A 336 -4.79 -14.16 -27.09
N ASN A 337 -3.56 -13.92 -26.66
CA ASN A 337 -2.70 -14.94 -26.06
C ASN A 337 -3.04 -15.08 -24.58
N CYS A 338 -3.95 -16.00 -24.24
CA CYS A 338 -4.38 -16.23 -22.87
C CYS A 338 -3.22 -16.75 -22.00
N HIS A 339 -2.91 -16.04 -20.92
CA HIS A 339 -1.85 -16.38 -19.97
C HIS A 339 -2.30 -17.36 -18.89
N HIS A 340 -3.61 -17.65 -18.80
CA HIS A 340 -4.23 -18.39 -17.70
C HIS A 340 -3.94 -17.76 -16.33
N ASP A 341 -3.83 -16.43 -16.32
CA ASP A 341 -3.56 -15.62 -15.15
C ASP A 341 -4.38 -14.34 -15.28
N ASN A 342 -5.44 -14.22 -14.49
CA ASN A 342 -6.39 -13.10 -14.59
C ASN A 342 -5.71 -11.72 -14.48
N PHE A 343 -4.57 -11.61 -13.78
CA PHE A 343 -3.82 -10.35 -13.70
C PHE A 343 -2.99 -10.10 -14.96
N LYS A 344 -2.26 -11.12 -15.47
CA LYS A 344 -1.50 -10.98 -16.72
C LYS A 344 -2.40 -10.85 -17.95
N ASP A 345 -3.56 -11.49 -17.96
CA ASP A 345 -4.57 -11.33 -19.01
C ASP A 345 -5.26 -9.95 -18.96
N SER A 346 -5.23 -9.28 -17.80
CA SER A 346 -5.67 -7.89 -17.68
C SER A 346 -4.58 -6.91 -18.14
N ASN A 347 -3.32 -7.15 -17.76
CA ASN A 347 -2.14 -6.42 -18.21
C ASN A 347 -0.90 -7.34 -18.30
N PRO A 348 -0.39 -7.67 -19.49
CA PRO A 348 0.73 -8.61 -19.65
C PRO A 348 2.09 -8.15 -19.09
N ASN A 349 2.25 -6.86 -18.78
CA ASN A 349 3.55 -6.28 -18.39
C ASN A 349 3.86 -6.36 -16.88
N ILE A 350 2.96 -6.95 -16.10
CA ILE A 350 3.04 -7.02 -14.62
C ILE A 350 3.76 -8.28 -14.15
N GLU A 351 4.43 -8.20 -12.99
CA GLU A 351 5.22 -9.30 -12.42
C GLU A 351 4.88 -9.59 -10.94
N TRP A 352 3.58 -9.67 -10.61
CA TRP A 352 3.09 -9.82 -9.22
C TRP A 352 3.78 -10.92 -8.40
N LYS A 353 4.21 -12.02 -9.04
CA LYS A 353 4.91 -13.13 -8.38
C LYS A 353 6.24 -12.70 -7.76
N ALA A 354 6.93 -11.73 -8.38
CA ALA A 354 8.22 -11.23 -7.91
C ALA A 354 8.14 -10.61 -6.51
N THR A 355 7.01 -9.95 -6.18
CA THR A 355 6.78 -9.42 -4.82
C THR A 355 6.75 -10.55 -3.79
N LEU A 356 5.99 -11.62 -4.07
CA LEU A 356 5.85 -12.77 -3.17
C LEU A 356 7.14 -13.59 -3.06
N ASP A 357 7.82 -13.81 -4.20
CA ASP A 357 9.10 -14.51 -4.24
C ASP A 357 10.16 -13.79 -3.41
N GLN A 358 10.23 -12.45 -3.52
CA GLN A 358 11.17 -11.68 -2.72
C GLN A 358 10.82 -11.71 -1.23
N ALA A 359 9.54 -11.53 -0.89
CA ALA A 359 9.09 -11.53 0.51
C ALA A 359 9.37 -12.87 1.20
N GLU A 360 9.13 -14.00 0.52
CA GLU A 360 9.49 -15.33 1.02
C GLU A 360 11.02 -15.49 1.13
N LYS A 361 11.77 -15.08 0.10
CA LYS A 361 13.25 -15.16 0.06
C LYS A 361 13.91 -14.43 1.23
N ILE A 362 13.41 -13.25 1.60
CA ILE A 362 13.97 -12.45 2.70
C ILE A 362 13.43 -12.86 4.08
N GLY A 363 12.56 -13.87 4.13
CA GLY A 363 12.06 -14.48 5.37
C GLY A 363 10.88 -13.76 6.02
N MET A 364 10.08 -13.03 5.25
CA MET A 364 8.87 -12.35 5.77
C MET A 364 7.71 -13.31 6.05
N GLY A 365 7.70 -14.46 5.36
CA GLY A 365 6.62 -15.45 5.44
C GLY A 365 6.82 -16.56 4.42
N THR A 366 5.77 -17.32 4.14
CA THR A 366 5.77 -18.43 3.18
C THR A 366 4.66 -18.26 2.15
N ARG A 367 4.91 -18.65 0.91
CA ARG A 367 3.86 -18.75 -0.11
C ARG A 367 2.97 -19.97 0.12
N GLN A 368 3.45 -20.97 0.87
CA GLN A 368 2.63 -22.15 1.19
C GLN A 368 1.62 -21.84 2.29
N TYR A 369 0.36 -22.16 2.05
CA TYR A 369 -0.71 -21.88 3.00
C TYR A 369 -1.73 -23.01 3.11
N VAL A 370 -2.45 -23.04 4.23
CA VAL A 370 -3.65 -23.85 4.46
C VAL A 370 -4.82 -22.92 4.71
N LEU A 371 -5.83 -22.99 3.84
CA LEU A 371 -7.04 -22.19 3.97
C LEU A 371 -7.96 -22.76 5.06
N LYS A 372 -8.44 -21.91 5.96
CA LYS A 372 -9.38 -22.22 7.04
C LYS A 372 -10.64 -21.40 6.87
N LYS A 373 -11.74 -22.04 6.46
CA LYS A 373 -13.03 -21.35 6.30
C LYS A 373 -13.65 -21.08 7.68
N VAL A 374 -14.18 -19.87 7.86
CA VAL A 374 -14.84 -19.35 9.08
C VAL A 374 -16.30 -19.07 8.84
#